data_AF-Q2UL70-F1
#
_entry.id   AF-Q2UL70-F1
#
_cell.length_a   1.000
_cell.length_b   1.000
_cell.length_c   1.000
_cell.angle_alpha   90.00
_cell.angle_beta   90.00
_cell.angle_gamma   90.00
#
_symmetry.space_group_name_H-M   'P 1'
#
loop_
_entity.id
_entity.type
_entity.pdbx_description
1 polymer ?
#
loop_
_entity_poly.entity_id
_entity_poly.type
_entity_poly.pdbx_seq_one_letter_code
_entity_poly.pdbx_strand_id
1 'polypeptide(L)'
;MHNRQALSLKMLWQSLKDYDLWPVYIIGILFEIPTSPPKTYLSLSLKAIGFSTFQTTLLGIPVTVFAAINLLIITELSERFKQISIFGILTQLWSLPLLIVLYTSASTLSHWGLYAVTFVLLGWPSIHAAQVGWCSRLSNAVRTRAVSAALYNITIQLSGIASSNIYREDDKPYYHRGNSQLIAINVATIVAYVLAKLYYVGRNKWKRAKWDAMTTEEKAHYLGTTSDQGNKRLDFLFDS
;
A
#
# COMPACT_ATOMS: atom_id res chain seq x y z
N MET A 1 15.76 -14.73 -20.26
CA MET A 1 16.51 -13.47 -20.48
C MET A 1 17.57 -13.40 -19.39
N HIS A 2 18.83 -13.15 -19.74
CA HIS A 2 19.90 -12.96 -18.77
C HIS A 2 19.64 -11.69 -17.95
N ASN A 3 19.99 -11.70 -16.66
CA ASN A 3 19.73 -10.66 -15.65
C ASN A 3 20.45 -9.30 -15.92
N ARG A 4 20.91 -9.05 -17.15
CA ARG A 4 21.83 -7.95 -17.56
C ARG A 4 21.40 -7.24 -18.86
N GLN A 5 20.12 -7.22 -19.20
CA GLN A 5 19.64 -6.43 -20.36
C GLN A 5 19.00 -5.12 -19.89
N ALA A 6 19.29 -4.03 -20.61
CA ALA A 6 18.77 -2.71 -20.30
C ALA A 6 17.24 -2.65 -20.44
N LEU A 7 16.61 -1.88 -19.56
CA LEU A 7 15.18 -1.59 -19.60
C LEU A 7 14.86 -0.73 -20.83
N SER A 8 14.03 -1.23 -21.75
CA SER A 8 13.55 -0.45 -22.90
C SER A 8 12.21 0.21 -22.60
N LEU A 9 11.93 1.37 -23.22
CA LEU A 9 10.63 2.06 -23.12
C LEU A 9 9.46 1.17 -23.55
N LYS A 10 9.68 0.30 -24.54
CA LYS A 10 8.70 -0.69 -25.00
C LYS A 10 8.30 -1.65 -23.87
N MET A 11 9.25 -2.02 -23.01
CA MET A 11 9.00 -2.91 -21.87
C MET A 11 8.23 -2.21 -20.76
N LEU A 12 8.52 -0.93 -20.52
CA LEU A 12 7.76 -0.11 -19.56
C LEU A 12 6.30 0.03 -20.02
N TRP A 13 6.08 0.27 -21.30
CA TRP A 13 4.75 0.31 -21.92
C TRP A 13 4.00 -1.02 -21.82
N GLN A 14 4.71 -2.16 -21.97
CA GLN A 14 4.11 -3.48 -21.80
C GLN A 14 3.64 -3.73 -20.37
N SER A 15 4.43 -3.35 -19.35
CA SER A 15 4.01 -3.44 -17.95
C SER A 15 2.85 -2.50 -17.61
N LEU A 16 2.84 -1.28 -18.15
CA LEU A 16 1.72 -0.34 -17.97
C LEU A 16 0.42 -0.85 -18.59
N LYS A 17 0.49 -1.55 -19.72
CA LYS A 17 -0.68 -2.19 -20.36
C LYS A 17 -1.16 -3.45 -19.66
N ASP A 18 -0.43 -3.94 -18.67
CA ASP A 18 -0.82 -5.14 -17.95
C ASP A 18 -1.88 -4.82 -16.89
N TYR A 19 -3.14 -5.00 -17.29
CA TYR A 19 -4.31 -4.76 -16.44
C TYR A 19 -4.32 -5.61 -15.15
N ASP A 20 -3.60 -6.74 -15.09
CA ASP A 20 -3.53 -7.56 -13.87
C ASP A 20 -2.69 -6.88 -12.76
N LEU A 21 -1.87 -5.88 -13.09
CA LEU A 21 -1.05 -5.13 -12.13
C LEU A 21 -1.69 -3.82 -11.65
N TRP A 22 -2.70 -3.33 -12.36
CA TRP A 22 -3.39 -2.08 -12.04
C TRP A 22 -3.97 -2.03 -10.62
N PRO A 23 -4.59 -3.10 -10.09
CA PRO A 23 -5.09 -3.07 -8.71
C PRO A 23 -3.99 -2.74 -7.68
N VAL A 24 -2.78 -3.28 -7.85
CA VAL A 24 -1.65 -2.99 -6.96
C VAL A 24 -1.10 -1.58 -7.15
N TYR A 25 -1.10 -1.06 -8.38
CA TYR A 25 -0.71 0.33 -8.63
C TYR A 25 -1.70 1.33 -8.01
N ILE A 26 -3.01 1.09 -8.13
CA ILE A 26 -4.03 1.91 -7.47
C ILE A 26 -3.84 1.90 -5.95
N ILE A 27 -3.61 0.72 -5.37
CA ILE A 27 -3.27 0.59 -3.95
C ILE A 27 -2.00 1.39 -3.62
N GLY A 28 -0.97 1.32 -4.45
CA GLY A 28 0.29 2.07 -4.26
C GLY A 28 0.08 3.59 -4.23
N ILE A 29 -0.83 4.13 -5.05
CA ILE A 29 -1.16 5.57 -5.07
C ILE A 29 -1.91 6.00 -3.80
N LEU A 30 -2.76 5.14 -3.24
CA LEU A 30 -3.66 5.54 -2.15
C LEU A 30 -3.13 5.19 -0.76
N PHE A 31 -2.29 4.17 -0.66
CA PHE A 31 -1.96 3.48 0.60
C PHE A 31 -1.28 4.38 1.65
N GLU A 32 -0.34 5.23 1.24
CA GLU A 32 0.45 6.03 2.18
C GLU A 32 -0.24 7.36 2.55
N ILE A 33 -1.19 7.81 1.71
CA ILE A 33 -1.85 9.10 1.85
C ILE A 33 -2.47 9.29 3.24
N PRO A 34 -3.27 8.35 3.80
CA PRO A 34 -3.96 8.55 5.09
C PRO A 34 -3.03 8.90 6.26
N THR A 35 -1.80 8.40 6.25
CA THR A 35 -0.84 8.56 7.35
C THR A 35 0.26 9.59 7.06
N SER A 36 0.43 9.98 5.79
CA SER A 36 1.54 10.82 5.35
C SER A 36 1.46 12.27 5.87
N PRO A 37 0.32 13.00 5.77
CA PRO A 37 0.25 14.36 6.28
C PRO A 37 0.38 14.45 7.81
N PRO A 38 -0.30 13.63 8.64
CA PRO A 38 -0.07 13.62 10.09
C PRO A 38 1.40 13.41 10.46
N LYS A 39 2.14 12.61 9.68
CA LYS A 39 3.57 12.35 9.89
C LYS A 39 4.41 13.57 9.58
N THR A 40 4.21 14.17 8.40
CA THR A 40 4.97 15.33 7.92
C THR A 40 4.77 16.55 8.81
N TYR A 41 3.54 16.76 9.29
CA TYR A 41 3.18 17.90 10.11
C TYR A 41 3.24 17.64 11.62
N LEU A 42 3.73 16.46 12.06
CA LEU A 42 3.77 16.07 13.48
C LEU A 42 4.35 17.17 14.37
N SER A 43 5.57 17.64 14.07
CA SER A 43 6.24 18.66 14.87
C SER A 43 5.48 19.99 14.89
N LEU A 44 4.84 20.36 13.79
CA LEU A 44 4.05 21.59 13.70
C LEU A 44 2.77 21.47 14.53
N SER A 45 2.06 20.36 14.41
CA SER A 45 0.86 20.07 15.18
C SER A 45 1.15 19.99 16.68
N LEU A 46 2.25 19.35 17.09
CA LEU A 46 2.66 19.29 18.50
C LEU A 46 3.05 20.67 19.06
N LYS A 47 3.71 21.52 18.26
CA LYS A 47 3.99 22.91 18.68
C LYS A 47 2.71 23.74 18.81
N ALA A 48 1.78 23.58 17.88
CA ALA A 48 0.50 24.30 17.89
C ALA A 48 -0.35 23.98 19.13
N ILE A 49 -0.19 22.78 19.69
CA ILE A 49 -0.85 22.34 20.94
C ILE A 49 0.02 22.55 22.18
N GLY A 50 1.07 23.39 22.13
CA GLY A 50 1.78 23.86 23.31
C GLY A 50 3.03 23.06 23.73
N PHE A 51 3.50 22.09 22.94
CA PHE A 51 4.81 21.48 23.19
C PHE A 51 5.94 22.38 22.69
N SER A 52 7.06 22.41 23.43
CA SER A 52 8.26 23.13 22.99
C SER A 52 8.95 22.42 21.82
N THR A 53 9.77 23.14 21.05
CA THR A 53 10.56 22.53 19.96
C THR A 53 11.40 21.34 20.43
N PHE A 54 11.99 21.43 21.61
CA PHE A 54 12.76 20.33 22.19
C PHE A 54 11.88 19.11 22.47
N GLN A 55 10.71 19.32 23.09
CA GLN A 55 9.75 18.26 23.37
C GLN A 55 9.24 17.61 22.08
N THR A 56 8.90 18.38 21.05
CA THR A 56 8.40 17.82 19.78
C THR A 56 9.41 16.91 19.09
N THR A 57 10.70 17.28 19.12
CA THR A 57 11.77 16.45 18.55
C THR A 57 11.95 15.17 19.36
N LEU A 58 11.94 15.28 20.70
CA LEU A 58 12.07 14.13 21.59
C LEU A 58 10.91 13.13 21.42
N LEU A 59 9.67 13.63 21.29
CA LEU A 59 8.46 12.83 21.12
C LEU A 59 8.38 12.13 19.75
N GLY A 60 9.13 12.59 18.74
CA GLY A 60 9.24 11.90 17.45
C GLY A 60 10.04 10.59 17.51
N ILE A 61 10.98 10.47 18.45
CA ILE A 61 11.81 9.26 18.63
C ILE A 61 10.95 8.03 18.97
N PRO A 62 10.13 8.03 20.05
CA PRO A 62 9.33 6.85 20.40
C PRO A 62 8.32 6.49 19.31
N VAL A 63 7.76 7.48 18.58
CA VAL A 63 6.90 7.22 17.41
C VAL A 63 7.64 6.40 16.36
N THR A 64 8.87 6.79 16.05
CA THR A 64 9.69 6.11 15.03
C THR A 64 10.07 4.69 15.46
N VAL A 65 10.46 4.51 16.73
CA VAL A 65 10.78 3.19 17.28
C VAL A 65 9.55 2.27 17.24
N PHE A 66 8.39 2.77 17.65
CA PHE A 66 7.15 2.00 17.65
C PHE A 66 6.72 1.62 16.21
N ALA A 67 6.82 2.55 15.27
CA ALA A 67 6.57 2.28 13.84
C ALA A 67 7.54 1.23 13.27
N ALA A 68 8.82 1.28 13.64
CA ALA A 68 9.83 0.31 13.18
C ALA A 68 9.54 -1.11 13.70
N ILE A 69 9.15 -1.25 14.97
CA ILE A 69 8.74 -2.54 15.55
C ILE A 69 7.52 -3.08 14.82
N ASN A 70 6.48 -2.26 14.64
CA ASN A 70 5.25 -2.66 13.95
C ASN A 70 5.48 -3.03 12.48
N LEU A 71 6.39 -2.34 11.78
CA LEU A 71 6.82 -2.68 10.43
C LEU A 71 7.43 -4.10 10.35
N LEU A 72 8.31 -4.46 11.28
CA LEU A 72 8.92 -5.79 11.30
C LEU A 72 7.87 -6.87 11.58
N ILE A 73 7.00 -6.65 12.57
CA ILE A 73 5.94 -7.58 12.94
C ILE A 73 4.98 -7.81 11.77
N ILE A 74 4.49 -6.75 11.13
CA ILE A 74 3.50 -6.89 10.06
C ILE A 74 4.09 -7.52 8.81
N THR A 75 5.36 -7.22 8.50
CA THR A 75 6.06 -7.83 7.37
C THR A 75 6.16 -9.33 7.57
N GLU A 76 6.64 -9.78 8.74
CA GLU A 76 6.75 -11.20 9.09
C GLU A 76 5.38 -11.91 9.08
N LEU A 77 4.35 -11.29 9.66
CA LEU A 77 2.99 -11.86 9.66
C LEU A 77 2.46 -11.98 8.22
N SER A 78 2.64 -10.96 7.39
CA SER A 78 2.17 -10.98 6.00
C SER A 78 2.80 -12.10 5.18
N GLU A 79 4.08 -12.40 5.42
CA GLU A 79 4.79 -13.49 4.76
C GLU A 79 4.39 -14.86 5.29
N ARG A 80 4.24 -15.02 6.62
CA ARG A 80 3.81 -16.27 7.26
C ARG A 80 2.43 -16.72 6.79
N PHE A 81 1.47 -15.80 6.76
CA PHE A 81 0.10 -16.10 6.39
C PHE A 81 -0.15 -16.03 4.88
N LYS A 82 0.81 -15.51 4.10
CA LYS A 82 0.74 -15.37 2.63
C LYS A 82 -0.52 -14.62 2.15
N GLN A 83 -0.97 -13.62 2.93
CA GLN A 83 -2.23 -12.89 2.68
C GLN A 83 -2.06 -11.36 2.73
N ILE A 84 -1.38 -10.81 1.74
CA ILE A 84 -0.97 -9.39 1.75
C ILE A 84 -2.17 -8.45 1.72
N SER A 85 -3.20 -8.76 0.92
CA SER A 85 -4.41 -7.92 0.84
C SER A 85 -5.14 -7.80 2.18
N ILE A 86 -5.18 -8.88 2.98
CA ILE A 86 -5.85 -8.85 4.29
C ILE A 86 -5.06 -7.99 5.27
N PHE A 87 -3.75 -8.20 5.37
CA PHE A 87 -2.94 -7.33 6.23
C PHE A 87 -3.00 -5.89 5.77
N GLY A 88 -3.05 -5.62 4.46
CA GLY A 88 -3.31 -4.29 3.92
C GLY A 88 -4.59 -3.66 4.46
N ILE A 89 -5.72 -4.38 4.42
CA ILE A 89 -6.99 -3.92 5.00
C ILE A 89 -6.85 -3.67 6.51
N LEU A 90 -6.28 -4.61 7.26
CA LEU A 90 -6.10 -4.48 8.71
C LEU A 90 -5.29 -3.22 9.07
N THR A 91 -4.28 -2.89 8.27
CA THR A 91 -3.44 -1.72 8.52
C THR A 91 -4.17 -0.40 8.22
N GLN A 92 -5.13 -0.40 7.29
CA GLN A 92 -6.00 0.75 7.06
C GLN A 92 -7.09 0.86 8.12
N LEU A 93 -7.62 -0.27 8.60
CA LEU A 93 -8.54 -0.33 9.74
C LEU A 93 -7.90 0.12 11.06
N TRP A 94 -6.58 0.02 11.19
CA TRP A 94 -5.83 0.61 12.31
C TRP A 94 -5.88 2.14 12.29
N SER A 95 -5.66 2.75 11.11
CA SER A 95 -5.58 4.21 10.99
C SER A 95 -6.94 4.89 10.91
N LEU A 96 -7.97 4.22 10.38
CA LEU A 96 -9.33 4.77 10.23
C LEU A 96 -9.94 5.34 11.54
N PRO A 97 -10.06 4.59 12.65
CA PRO A 97 -10.64 5.11 13.88
C PRO A 97 -9.83 6.28 14.46
N LEU A 98 -8.51 6.26 14.29
CA LEU A 98 -7.63 7.31 14.78
C LEU A 98 -7.79 8.61 13.98
N LEU A 99 -7.95 8.50 12.65
CA LEU A 99 -8.29 9.64 11.79
C LEU A 99 -9.69 10.20 12.11
N ILE A 100 -10.66 9.33 12.42
CA ILE A 100 -11.99 9.77 12.87
C ILE A 100 -11.88 10.56 14.18
N VAL A 101 -11.10 10.07 15.15
CA VAL A 101 -10.88 10.78 16.42
C VAL A 101 -10.21 12.14 16.19
N LEU A 102 -9.21 12.22 15.30
CA LEU A 102 -8.59 13.50 14.92
C LEU A 102 -9.60 14.44 14.22
N TYR A 103 -10.53 13.90 13.44
CA TYR A 103 -11.55 14.70 12.77
C TYR A 103 -12.61 15.24 13.75
N THR A 104 -13.10 14.41 14.67
CA THR A 104 -14.25 14.77 15.53
C THR A 104 -13.85 15.42 16.85
N SER A 105 -12.71 15.03 17.42
CA SER A 105 -12.39 15.29 18.83
C SER A 105 -11.05 15.98 19.04
N ALA A 106 -10.35 16.42 17.99
CA ALA A 106 -9.04 17.06 18.14
C ALA A 106 -9.08 18.34 18.99
N SER A 107 -10.19 19.08 18.99
CA SER A 107 -10.36 20.30 19.79
C SER A 107 -10.71 20.04 21.26
N THR A 108 -11.22 18.85 21.61
CA THR A 108 -11.65 18.51 22.97
C THR A 108 -10.63 17.70 23.74
N LEU A 109 -9.64 17.13 23.04
CA LEU A 109 -8.57 16.34 23.65
C LEU A 109 -7.52 17.23 24.31
N SER A 110 -6.95 16.74 25.42
CA SER A 110 -5.77 17.36 26.02
C SER A 110 -4.55 17.24 25.11
N HIS A 111 -3.53 18.07 25.33
CA HIS A 111 -2.28 18.02 24.56
C HIS A 111 -1.66 16.62 24.53
N TRP A 112 -1.69 15.92 25.67
CA TRP A 112 -1.23 14.52 25.78
C TRP A 112 -2.19 13.52 25.12
N GLY A 113 -3.50 13.78 25.12
CA GLY A 113 -4.48 12.97 24.39
C GLY A 113 -4.27 13.03 22.88
N LEU A 114 -4.06 14.23 22.34
CA LEU A 114 -3.78 14.40 20.91
C LEU A 114 -2.44 13.76 20.52
N TYR A 115 -1.41 13.90 21.37
CA TYR A 115 -0.15 13.18 21.20
C TYR A 115 -0.36 11.66 21.20
N ALA A 116 -1.12 11.10 22.14
CA ALA A 116 -1.36 9.66 22.21
C ALA A 116 -2.07 9.13 20.95
N VAL A 117 -3.11 9.82 20.47
CA VAL A 117 -3.80 9.46 19.21
C VAL A 117 -2.83 9.51 18.03
N THR A 118 -2.03 10.58 17.94
CA THR A 118 -1.06 10.74 16.86
C THR A 118 0.07 9.70 16.95
N PHE A 119 0.50 9.35 18.16
CA PHE A 119 1.50 8.31 18.41
C PHE A 119 1.02 6.96 17.89
N VAL A 120 -0.21 6.55 18.21
CA VAL A 120 -0.77 5.28 17.73
C VAL A 120 -1.03 5.32 16.23
N LEU A 121 -1.44 6.48 15.68
CA LEU A 121 -1.68 6.66 14.24
C LEU A 121 -0.38 6.53 13.44
N LEU A 122 0.70 7.17 13.90
CA LEU A 122 2.00 7.16 13.23
C LEU A 122 2.81 5.91 13.54
N GLY A 123 2.48 5.21 14.62
CA GLY A 123 2.92 3.84 14.89
C GLY A 123 2.31 2.79 13.97
N TRP A 124 1.51 3.21 12.98
CA TRP A 124 0.84 2.33 12.03
C TRP A 124 1.80 1.28 11.41
N PRO A 125 1.39 -0.01 11.39
CA PRO A 125 2.15 -1.07 10.76
C PRO A 125 2.16 -0.90 9.24
N SER A 126 3.22 -0.31 8.67
CA SER A 126 3.33 -0.18 7.22
C SER A 126 3.62 -1.54 6.56
N ILE A 127 2.75 -1.98 5.64
CA ILE A 127 2.98 -3.18 4.82
C ILE A 127 3.70 -2.90 3.49
N HIS A 128 4.32 -1.72 3.37
CA HIS A 128 4.92 -1.27 2.12
C HIS A 128 5.90 -2.29 1.52
N ALA A 129 6.78 -2.86 2.34
CA ALA A 129 7.74 -3.87 1.90
C ALA A 129 7.04 -5.12 1.31
N ALA A 130 5.97 -5.59 1.97
CA ALA A 130 5.18 -6.72 1.51
C ALA A 130 4.48 -6.43 0.18
N GLN A 131 3.99 -5.19 -0.04
CA GLN A 131 3.38 -4.79 -1.32
C GLN A 131 4.39 -4.72 -2.47
N VAL A 132 5.62 -4.25 -2.23
CA VAL A 132 6.70 -4.29 -3.22
C VAL A 132 7.00 -5.73 -3.62
N GLY A 133 7.07 -6.62 -2.62
CA GLY A 133 7.18 -8.07 -2.84
C GLY A 133 5.99 -8.64 -3.61
N TRP A 134 4.78 -8.18 -3.32
CA TRP A 134 3.55 -8.60 -4.00
C TRP A 134 3.58 -8.26 -5.49
N CYS A 135 3.89 -7.01 -5.84
CA CYS A 135 4.04 -6.55 -7.22
C CYS A 135 5.04 -7.42 -7.99
N SER A 136 6.13 -7.79 -7.32
CA SER A 136 7.14 -8.68 -7.87
C SER A 136 6.63 -10.10 -8.12
N ARG A 137 5.76 -10.63 -7.24
CA ARG A 137 5.15 -11.96 -7.39
C ARG A 137 4.10 -11.99 -8.50
N LEU A 138 3.27 -10.95 -8.61
CA LEU A 138 2.20 -10.85 -9.61
C LEU A 138 2.71 -10.75 -11.06
N SER A 139 3.99 -10.43 -11.28
CA SER A 139 4.54 -10.24 -12.63
C SER A 139 4.99 -11.54 -13.33
N ASN A 140 5.25 -12.61 -12.58
CA ASN A 140 5.65 -13.98 -12.98
C ASN A 140 6.67 -14.16 -14.14
N ALA A 141 7.39 -13.11 -14.55
CA ALA A 141 8.58 -13.23 -15.39
C ALA A 141 9.69 -12.36 -14.81
N VAL A 142 10.92 -12.89 -14.79
CA VAL A 142 12.11 -12.19 -14.27
C VAL A 142 12.23 -10.78 -14.87
N ARG A 143 11.84 -10.65 -16.13
CA ARG A 143 11.87 -9.42 -16.94
C ARG A 143 10.82 -8.37 -16.54
N THR A 144 9.59 -8.79 -16.26
CA THR A 144 8.48 -7.89 -15.89
C THR A 144 8.49 -7.54 -14.40
N ARG A 145 9.16 -8.34 -13.57
CA ARG A 145 9.29 -8.10 -12.12
C ARG A 145 9.99 -6.77 -11.80
N ALA A 146 11.14 -6.49 -12.42
CA ALA A 146 11.90 -5.25 -12.17
C ALA A 146 11.14 -3.99 -12.63
N VAL A 147 10.52 -4.05 -13.81
CA VAL A 147 9.71 -2.94 -14.35
C VAL A 147 8.51 -2.66 -13.45
N SER A 148 7.82 -3.71 -13.01
CA SER A 148 6.61 -3.55 -12.22
C SER A 148 6.90 -3.02 -10.81
N ALA A 149 8.01 -3.45 -10.20
CA ALA A 149 8.48 -2.90 -8.94
C ALA A 149 8.87 -1.41 -9.08
N ALA A 150 9.53 -1.02 -10.18
CA ALA A 150 9.85 0.38 -10.46
C ALA A 150 8.59 1.23 -10.67
N LEU A 151 7.62 0.74 -11.45
CA LEU A 151 6.32 1.42 -11.63
C LEU A 151 5.56 1.56 -10.31
N TYR A 152 5.57 0.52 -9.48
CA TYR A 152 4.99 0.59 -8.14
C TYR A 152 5.69 1.65 -7.27
N ASN A 153 7.02 1.73 -7.31
CA ASN A 153 7.74 2.77 -6.58
C ASN A 153 7.36 4.18 -7.07
N ILE A 154 7.21 4.38 -8.39
CA ILE A 154 6.71 5.64 -8.95
C ILE A 154 5.32 5.98 -8.41
N THR A 155 4.41 5.00 -8.31
CA THR A 155 3.07 5.24 -7.75
C THR A 155 3.10 5.71 -6.30
N ILE A 156 4.05 5.22 -5.51
CA ILE A 156 4.24 5.61 -4.11
C ILE A 156 4.82 7.03 -4.01
N GLN A 157 5.75 7.40 -4.89
CA GLN A 157 6.22 8.78 -4.94
C GLN A 157 5.10 9.76 -5.34
N LEU A 158 4.20 9.35 -6.26
CA LEU A 158 3.01 10.13 -6.61
C LEU A 158 2.04 10.27 -5.42
N SER A 159 1.86 9.21 -4.62
CA SER A 159 1.13 9.24 -3.36
C SER A 159 1.69 10.32 -2.42
N GLY A 160 3.01 10.38 -2.24
CA GLY A 160 3.67 11.40 -1.40
C GLY A 160 3.48 12.83 -1.92
N ILE A 161 3.51 13.03 -3.24
CA ILE A 161 3.22 14.34 -3.85
C ILE A 161 1.75 14.73 -3.60
N ALA A 162 0.82 13.80 -3.83
CA ALA A 162 -0.60 14.05 -3.59
C ALA A 162 -0.89 14.35 -2.11
N SER A 163 -0.29 13.61 -1.18
CA SER A 163 -0.52 13.77 0.26
C SER A 163 -0.03 15.13 0.79
N SER A 164 1.09 15.64 0.27
CA SER A 164 1.64 16.94 0.68
C SER A 164 0.70 18.13 0.43
N ASN A 165 -0.33 17.96 -0.41
CA ASN A 165 -1.30 19.01 -0.75
C ASN A 165 -2.61 18.94 0.07
N ILE A 166 -2.75 17.94 0.96
CA ILE A 166 -3.96 17.71 1.75
C ILE A 166 -4.03 18.67 2.93
N TYR A 167 -2.97 18.74 3.74
CA TYR A 167 -2.90 19.68 4.86
C TYR A 167 -2.52 21.05 4.35
N ARG A 168 -3.33 22.04 4.70
CA ARG A 168 -3.18 23.42 4.24
C ARG A 168 -3.16 24.39 5.40
N GLU A 169 -2.58 25.57 5.16
CA GLU A 169 -2.38 26.56 6.21
C GLU A 169 -3.67 27.17 6.74
N ASP A 170 -4.69 27.28 5.89
CA ASP A 170 -6.04 27.76 6.22
C ASP A 170 -6.80 26.84 7.19
N ASP A 171 -6.39 25.58 7.30
CA ASP A 171 -7.05 24.54 8.11
C ASP A 171 -6.30 24.27 9.44
N LYS A 172 -5.26 25.05 9.76
CA LYS A 172 -4.56 24.98 11.05
C LYS A 172 -5.50 25.36 12.20
N PRO A 173 -5.31 24.80 13.42
CA PRO A 173 -4.28 23.83 13.82
C PRO A 173 -4.74 22.36 13.75
N TYR A 174 -6.04 22.11 13.60
CA TYR A 174 -6.62 20.76 13.72
C TYR A 174 -6.82 20.04 12.38
N TYR A 175 -6.69 20.74 11.26
CA TYR A 175 -6.78 20.20 9.91
C TYR A 175 -8.06 19.39 9.66
N HIS A 176 -9.24 19.90 10.06
CA HIS A 176 -10.50 19.16 9.95
C HIS A 176 -10.83 18.78 8.50
N ARG A 177 -10.59 19.69 7.54
CA ARG A 177 -10.80 19.41 6.12
C ARG A 177 -9.81 18.37 5.61
N GLY A 178 -8.54 18.49 5.99
CA GLY A 178 -7.50 17.52 5.68
C GLY A 178 -7.85 16.13 6.22
N ASN A 179 -8.21 16.03 7.50
CA ASN A 179 -8.60 14.77 8.14
C ASN A 179 -9.81 14.12 7.47
N SER A 180 -10.82 14.89 7.05
CA SER A 180 -11.96 14.38 6.29
C SER A 180 -11.54 13.75 4.96
N GLN A 181 -10.62 14.41 4.23
CA GLN A 181 -10.05 13.88 2.99
C GLN A 181 -9.24 12.60 3.23
N LEU A 182 -8.46 12.55 4.33
CA LEU A 182 -7.70 11.35 4.72
C LEU A 182 -8.61 10.17 5.03
N ILE A 183 -9.75 10.40 5.71
CA ILE A 183 -10.75 9.35 5.97
C ILE A 183 -11.34 8.82 4.66
N ALA A 184 -11.74 9.71 3.75
CA ALA A 184 -12.29 9.30 2.45
C ALA A 184 -11.29 8.47 1.64
N ILE A 185 -10.01 8.89 1.63
CA ILE A 185 -8.95 8.16 0.93
C ILE A 185 -8.64 6.84 1.63
N ASN A 186 -8.65 6.79 2.96
CA ASN A 186 -8.47 5.55 3.72
C ASN A 186 -9.54 4.50 3.37
N VAL A 187 -10.82 4.93 3.34
CA VAL A 187 -11.94 4.06 2.92
C VAL A 187 -11.77 3.62 1.46
N ALA A 188 -11.36 4.53 0.56
CA ALA A 188 -11.07 4.18 -0.82
C ALA A 188 -9.93 3.14 -0.93
N THR A 189 -8.89 3.24 -0.11
CA THR A 189 -7.80 2.26 -0.03
C THR A 189 -8.31 0.90 0.44
N ILE A 190 -9.17 0.85 1.47
CA ILE A 190 -9.78 -0.40 1.93
C ILE A 190 -10.58 -1.05 0.80
N VAL A 191 -11.41 -0.27 0.11
CA VAL A 191 -12.18 -0.75 -1.06
C VAL A 191 -11.24 -1.26 -2.16
N ALA A 192 -10.15 -0.55 -2.45
CA ALA A 192 -9.16 -0.98 -3.45
C ALA A 192 -8.53 -2.33 -3.09
N TYR A 193 -8.20 -2.58 -1.82
CA TYR A 193 -7.72 -3.89 -1.37
C TYR A 193 -8.76 -5.00 -1.52
N VAL A 194 -10.01 -4.73 -1.14
CA VAL A 194 -11.11 -5.70 -1.28
C VAL A 194 -11.32 -6.05 -2.76
N LEU A 195 -11.38 -5.04 -3.63
CA LEU A 195 -11.51 -5.23 -5.08
C LEU A 195 -10.32 -5.99 -5.66
N ALA A 196 -9.09 -5.66 -5.27
CA ALA A 196 -7.90 -6.39 -5.70
C ALA A 196 -7.96 -7.86 -5.31
N LYS A 197 -8.35 -8.16 -4.06
CA LYS A 197 -8.52 -9.53 -3.58
C LYS A 197 -9.57 -10.29 -4.38
N LEU A 198 -10.77 -9.71 -4.56
CA LEU A 198 -11.86 -10.32 -5.33
C LEU A 198 -11.44 -10.56 -6.78
N TYR A 199 -10.72 -9.61 -7.37
CA TYR A 199 -10.18 -9.71 -8.72
C TYR A 199 -9.21 -10.89 -8.86
N TYR A 200 -8.19 -10.98 -8.00
CA TYR A 200 -7.18 -12.04 -8.07
C TYR A 200 -7.76 -13.43 -7.76
N VAL A 201 -8.67 -13.53 -6.78
CA VAL A 201 -9.37 -14.79 -6.48
C VAL A 201 -10.25 -15.22 -7.65
N GLY A 202 -11.00 -14.30 -8.26
CA GLY A 202 -11.82 -14.57 -9.44
C GLY A 202 -10.99 -14.99 -10.64
N ARG A 203 -9.86 -14.30 -10.88
CA ARG A 203 -8.92 -14.62 -11.96
C ARG A 203 -8.30 -16.01 -11.77
N ASN A 204 -7.91 -16.35 -10.55
CA ASN A 204 -7.40 -17.68 -10.21
C ASN A 204 -8.45 -18.77 -10.41
N LYS A 205 -9.71 -18.52 -10.03
CA LYS A 205 -10.81 -19.48 -10.23
C LYS A 205 -11.03 -19.74 -11.73
N TRP A 206 -11.03 -18.69 -12.56
CA TRP A 206 -11.14 -18.82 -14.01
C TRP A 206 -9.96 -19.60 -14.61
N LYS A 207 -8.73 -19.31 -14.17
CA LYS A 207 -7.54 -20.02 -14.65
C LYS A 207 -7.56 -21.50 -14.28
N ARG A 208 -7.90 -21.82 -13.03
CA ARG A 208 -8.07 -23.21 -12.58
C ARG A 208 -9.15 -23.94 -13.36
N ALA A 209 -10.32 -23.34 -13.55
CA ALA A 209 -11.38 -23.96 -14.34
C ALA A 209 -10.95 -24.29 -15.78
N LYS A 210 -10.20 -23.39 -16.44
CA LYS A 210 -9.64 -23.67 -17.77
C LYS A 210 -8.52 -24.71 -17.74
N TRP A 211 -7.65 -24.67 -16.74
CA TRP A 211 -6.56 -25.62 -16.59
C TRP A 211 -7.06 -27.02 -16.30
N ASP A 212 -8.03 -27.16 -15.40
CA ASP A 212 -8.58 -28.44 -14.98
C ASP A 212 -9.46 -29.08 -16.05
N ALA A 213 -10.01 -28.29 -16.98
CA ALA A 213 -10.73 -28.78 -18.15
C ALA A 213 -9.82 -29.39 -19.23
N MET A 214 -8.50 -29.12 -19.21
CA MET A 214 -7.55 -29.64 -20.20
C MET A 214 -7.03 -31.03 -19.81
N THR A 215 -6.88 -31.92 -20.80
CA THR A 215 -6.22 -33.22 -20.62
C THR A 215 -4.72 -33.05 -20.36
N THR A 216 -4.04 -34.13 -19.95
CA THR A 216 -2.59 -34.12 -19.69
C THR A 216 -1.79 -33.77 -20.95
N GLU A 217 -2.23 -34.25 -22.11
CA GLU A 217 -1.63 -33.99 -23.42
C GLU A 217 -1.85 -32.54 -23.84
N GLU A 218 -3.05 -31.99 -23.63
CA GLU A 218 -3.37 -30.59 -23.91
C GLU A 218 -2.57 -29.63 -23.01
N LYS A 219 -2.38 -29.98 -21.73
CA LYS A 219 -1.51 -29.23 -20.81
C LYS A 219 -0.06 -29.22 -21.28
N ALA A 220 0.46 -30.38 -21.69
CA ALA A 220 1.82 -30.49 -22.22
C ALA A 220 1.98 -29.68 -23.53
N HIS A 221 1.01 -29.75 -24.42
CA HIS A 221 0.97 -28.96 -25.64
C HIS A 221 0.93 -27.46 -25.35
N TYR A 222 0.04 -27.01 -24.46
CA TYR A 222 -0.04 -25.60 -24.03
C TYR A 222 1.29 -25.12 -23.45
N LEU A 223 1.94 -25.89 -22.58
CA LEU A 223 3.23 -25.52 -22.00
C LEU A 223 4.35 -25.44 -23.07
N GLY A 224 4.26 -26.25 -24.12
CA GLY A 224 5.21 -26.27 -25.23
C GLY A 224 4.98 -25.18 -26.28
N THR A 225 3.74 -24.72 -26.51
CA THR A 225 3.39 -23.85 -27.65
C THR A 225 2.78 -22.50 -27.26
N THR A 226 2.55 -22.23 -25.97
CA THR A 226 1.85 -21.00 -25.56
C THR A 226 2.67 -19.74 -25.85
N SER A 227 1.97 -18.71 -26.38
CA SER A 227 2.51 -17.35 -26.50
C SER A 227 2.31 -16.52 -25.22
N ASP A 228 1.57 -17.04 -24.23
CA ASP A 228 1.25 -16.31 -23.01
C ASP A 228 2.52 -16.13 -22.15
N GLN A 229 2.76 -14.89 -21.73
CA GLN A 229 3.94 -14.54 -20.94
C GLN A 229 3.58 -14.12 -19.51
N GLY A 230 4.45 -14.48 -18.57
CA GLY A 230 4.37 -14.06 -17.17
C GLY A 230 3.04 -14.42 -16.53
N ASN A 231 2.29 -13.40 -16.12
CA ASN A 231 1.06 -13.55 -15.36
C ASN A 231 -0.18 -13.87 -16.19
N LYS A 232 -0.07 -13.89 -17.52
CA LYS A 232 -1.17 -14.31 -18.41
C LYS A 232 -1.26 -15.83 -18.55
N ARG A 233 -0.18 -16.55 -18.24
CA ARG A 233 -0.15 -18.01 -18.33
C ARG A 233 -1.20 -18.65 -17.41
N LEU A 234 -1.80 -19.75 -17.86
CA LEU A 234 -2.81 -20.51 -17.12
C LEU A 234 -2.23 -21.27 -15.90
N ASP A 235 -0.96 -21.66 -15.95
CA ASP A 235 -0.27 -22.34 -14.83
C ASP A 235 0.19 -21.37 -13.72
N PHE A 236 0.03 -20.06 -13.93
CA PHE A 236 0.31 -19.05 -12.92
C PHE A 236 -0.94 -18.66 -12.14
N LEU A 237 -0.84 -18.73 -10.80
CA LEU A 237 -1.86 -18.22 -9.89
C LEU A 237 -1.37 -16.96 -9.19
N PHE A 238 -2.24 -15.98 -9.09
CA PHE A 238 -1.99 -14.72 -8.39
C PHE A 238 -2.03 -14.94 -6.87
N ASP A 239 -1.05 -14.41 -6.16
CA ASP A 239 -1.14 -14.29 -4.70
C ASP A 239 -2.15 -13.20 -4.34
N SER A 240 -2.96 -13.43 -3.29
CA SER A 240 -3.97 -12.48 -2.79
C SER A 240 -3.63 -12.01 -1.39
#